data_AF-A0ABF7QXZ5-F1
#
_entry.id   AF-A0ABF7QXZ5-F1
#
_cell.length_a   1.000
_cell.length_b   1.000
_cell.length_c   1.000
_cell.angle_alpha   90.00
_cell.angle_beta   90.00
_cell.angle_gamma   90.00
#
_symmetry.space_group_name_H-M   'P 1'
#
loop_
_entity.id
_entity.type
_entity.pdbx_description
1 polymer ?
#
loop_
_entity_poly.entity_id
_entity_poly.type
_entity_poly.pdbx_seq_one_letter_code
_entity_poly.pdbx_strand_id
1 'polypeptide(L)'
;MKGSYSTAQIGLHWLIALLLPIQYLTGGSIERTHHAAHMGVTPSSFDLFQHNVHNYAGMLIGALMGVRLLLRIMRPPAPQLPASWRQKAAAALHHALYVAILMQAGLGFVTSYLWFGTAAYHVALANIILAIVALHFAAAAWHTLVLRDETLDRMIFPRRNPTSEKL
;
A
#
# COMPACT_ATOMS: atom_id res chain seq x y z
N MET A 1 -6.25 -25.80 -10.78
CA MET A 1 -6.89 -25.25 -9.56
C MET A 1 -6.33 -23.85 -9.34
N LYS A 2 -7.17 -22.82 -9.16
CA LYS A 2 -6.69 -21.44 -8.93
C LYS A 2 -6.07 -21.38 -7.53
N GLY A 3 -4.77 -21.09 -7.42
CA GLY A 3 -4.09 -20.96 -6.13
C GLY A 3 -4.73 -19.85 -5.29
N SER A 4 -5.08 -20.14 -4.03
CA SER A 4 -5.59 -19.16 -3.08
C SER A 4 -4.46 -18.40 -2.40
N TYR A 5 -4.71 -17.15 -2.01
CA TYR A 5 -3.80 -16.41 -1.15
C TYR A 5 -3.72 -17.04 0.24
N SER A 6 -2.54 -17.01 0.86
CA SER A 6 -2.36 -17.42 2.25
C SER A 6 -2.90 -16.36 3.21
N THR A 7 -3.23 -16.76 4.43
CA THR A 7 -3.65 -15.82 5.50
C THR A 7 -2.63 -14.70 5.71
N ALA A 8 -1.33 -14.98 5.57
CA ALA A 8 -0.27 -13.98 5.66
C ALA A 8 -0.34 -12.95 4.52
N GLN A 9 -0.58 -13.38 3.28
CA GLN A 9 -0.71 -12.47 2.13
C GLN A 9 -1.95 -11.58 2.25
N ILE A 10 -3.05 -12.13 2.76
CA ILE A 10 -4.28 -11.42 3.05
C ILE A 10 -4.07 -10.42 4.19
N GLY A 11 -3.51 -10.86 5.31
CA GLY A 11 -3.22 -10.01 6.47
C GLY A 11 -2.30 -8.84 6.12
N LEU A 12 -1.21 -9.10 5.37
CA LEU A 12 -0.33 -8.03 4.88
C LEU A 12 -1.05 -7.05 3.95
N HIS A 13 -2.02 -7.52 3.15
CA HIS A 13 -2.76 -6.62 2.26
C HIS A 13 -3.57 -5.62 3.07
N TRP A 14 -4.41 -6.12 3.97
CA TRP A 14 -5.31 -5.31 4.76
C TRP A 14 -4.56 -4.42 5.75
N LEU A 15 -3.50 -4.93 6.37
CA LEU A 15 -2.67 -4.11 7.26
C LEU A 15 -2.12 -2.88 6.51
N ILE A 16 -1.55 -3.07 5.33
CA ILE A 16 -1.02 -1.96 4.52
C ILE A 16 -2.16 -1.06 4.04
N ALA A 17 -3.28 -1.63 3.60
CA ALA A 17 -4.44 -0.86 3.13
C ALA A 17 -5.03 0.03 4.22
N LEU A 18 -5.03 -0.42 5.48
CA LEU A 18 -5.50 0.36 6.64
C LEU A 18 -4.48 1.40 7.10
N LEU A 19 -3.18 1.16 6.91
CA LEU A 19 -2.13 2.13 7.24
C LEU A 19 -2.06 3.30 6.23
N LEU A 20 -2.46 3.10 4.97
CA LEU A 20 -2.41 4.16 3.94
C LEU A 20 -3.28 5.40 4.26
N PRO A 21 -4.55 5.27 4.71
CA PRO A 21 -5.33 6.42 5.17
C PRO A 21 -4.67 7.19 6.31
N ILE A 22 -4.04 6.47 7.25
CA ILE A 22 -3.31 7.11 8.36
C ILE A 22 -2.19 7.98 7.82
N GLN A 23 -1.40 7.48 6.86
CA GLN A 23 -0.33 8.26 6.23
C GLN A 23 -0.83 9.53 5.55
N TYR A 24 -1.94 9.43 4.81
CA TYR A 24 -2.54 10.58 4.15
C TYR A 24 -2.98 11.65 5.17
N LEU A 25 -3.67 11.22 6.24
CA LEU A 25 -4.17 12.12 7.28
C LEU A 25 -3.06 12.78 8.10
N THR A 26 -1.92 12.12 8.27
CA THR A 26 -0.79 12.67 9.05
C THR A 26 0.23 13.44 8.22
N GLY A 27 0.27 13.29 6.89
CA GLY A 27 1.32 13.90 6.05
C GLY A 27 1.43 15.43 6.16
N GLY A 28 0.31 16.13 6.35
CA GLY A 28 0.32 17.59 6.52
C GLY A 28 1.04 18.08 7.77
N SER A 29 1.27 17.23 8.78
CA SER A 29 2.02 17.64 9.98
C SER A 29 3.51 17.82 9.71
N ILE A 30 4.08 17.17 8.69
CA ILE A 30 5.47 17.38 8.28
C ILE A 30 5.68 18.85 7.90
N GLU A 31 4.82 19.38 7.04
CA GLU A 31 4.90 20.80 6.63
C GLU A 31 4.70 21.74 7.83
N ARG A 32 3.68 21.51 8.66
CA ARG A 32 3.38 22.38 9.81
C ARG A 32 4.52 22.42 10.84
N THR A 33 5.14 21.28 11.11
CA THR A 33 6.27 21.19 12.06
C THR A 33 7.54 21.84 11.52
N HIS A 34 7.87 21.63 10.24
CA HIS A 34 9.02 22.29 9.60
C HIS A 34 8.82 23.80 9.48
N HIS A 35 7.61 24.23 9.10
CA HIS A 35 7.27 25.65 9.00
C HIS A 35 7.39 26.36 10.36
N ALA A 36 6.84 25.78 11.42
CA ALA A 36 6.97 26.31 12.77
C ALA A 36 8.45 26.46 13.18
N ALA A 37 9.27 25.43 12.93
CA ALA A 37 10.70 25.47 13.21
C ALA A 37 11.43 26.58 12.43
N HIS A 38 11.13 26.78 11.14
CA HIS A 38 11.70 27.87 10.33
C HIS A 38 11.30 29.26 10.83
N MET A 39 10.11 29.39 11.41
CA MET A 39 9.61 30.63 12.01
C MET A 39 10.11 30.85 13.45
N GLY A 40 10.93 29.94 14.00
CA GLY A 40 11.40 30.00 15.38
C GLY A 40 10.30 29.72 16.43
N VAL A 41 9.19 29.12 16.00
CA VAL A 41 8.04 28.78 16.86
C VAL A 41 8.11 27.30 17.22
N THR A 42 7.81 26.97 18.48
CA THR A 42 7.72 25.57 18.91
C THR A 42 6.48 24.90 18.31
N PRO A 43 6.61 23.79 17.57
CA PRO A 43 5.45 23.07 17.03
C PRO A 43 4.52 22.56 18.15
N SER A 44 3.23 22.43 17.84
CA SER A 44 2.28 21.84 18.79
C SER A 44 2.61 20.37 19.08
N SER A 45 2.32 19.90 20.30
CA SER A 45 2.54 18.50 20.68
C SER A 45 1.76 17.51 19.81
N PHE A 46 0.57 17.91 19.36
CA PHE A 46 -0.24 17.12 18.44
C PHE A 46 0.39 17.01 17.05
N ASP A 47 0.94 18.10 16.51
CA ASP A 47 1.64 18.07 15.23
C ASP A 47 2.92 17.22 15.29
N LEU A 48 3.66 17.29 16.41
CA LEU A 48 4.82 16.42 16.65
C LEU A 48 4.43 14.95 16.72
N PHE A 49 3.33 14.63 17.41
CA PHE A 49 2.80 13.28 17.43
C PHE A 49 2.43 12.79 16.03
N GLN A 50 1.68 13.59 15.26
CA GLN A 50 1.32 13.24 13.88
C GLN A 50 2.55 13.10 12.97
N HIS A 51 3.56 13.97 13.14
CA HIS A 51 4.83 13.88 12.41
C HIS A 51 5.50 12.52 12.67
N ASN A 52 5.62 12.14 13.94
CA ASN A 52 6.20 10.85 14.31
C ASN A 52 5.39 9.68 13.76
N VAL A 53 4.06 9.73 13.85
CA VAL A 53 3.18 8.71 13.27
C VAL A 53 3.41 8.61 11.75
N HIS A 54 3.45 9.73 11.03
CA HIS A 54 3.71 9.74 9.60
C HIS A 54 5.04 9.06 9.27
N ASN A 55 6.13 9.52 9.90
CA ASN A 55 7.48 9.07 9.62
C ASN A 55 7.66 7.56 9.93
N TYR A 56 7.33 7.12 11.15
CA TYR A 56 7.54 5.73 11.55
C TYR A 56 6.56 4.75 10.90
N ALA A 57 5.28 5.13 10.73
CA ALA A 57 4.35 4.25 10.02
C ALA A 57 4.66 4.19 8.52
N GLY A 58 5.23 5.24 7.92
CA GLY A 58 5.73 5.24 6.55
C GLY A 58 6.87 4.23 6.36
N MET A 59 7.85 4.22 7.27
CA MET A 59 8.92 3.23 7.29
C MET A 59 8.37 1.80 7.47
N LEU A 60 7.40 1.62 8.38
CA LEU A 60 6.75 0.33 8.61
C LEU A 60 6.04 -0.17 7.34
N ILE A 61 5.31 0.69 6.64
CA ILE A 61 4.67 0.33 5.35
C ILE A 61 5.72 -0.10 4.34
N GLY A 62 6.85 0.61 4.23
CA GLY A 62 7.95 0.23 3.36
C GLY A 62 8.46 -1.19 3.64
N ALA A 63 8.71 -1.50 4.92
CA ALA A 63 9.14 -2.83 5.34
C ALA A 63 8.08 -3.92 5.05
N LEU A 64 6.81 -3.66 5.38
CA LEU A 64 5.70 -4.58 5.11
C LEU A 64 5.49 -4.81 3.61
N MET A 65 5.65 -3.77 2.78
CA MET A 65 5.62 -3.89 1.33
C MET A 65 6.79 -4.71 0.80
N GLY A 66 7.99 -4.57 1.38
CA GLY A 66 9.14 -5.42 1.08
C GLY A 66 8.86 -6.90 1.37
N VAL A 67 8.30 -7.21 2.54
CA VAL A 67 7.86 -8.58 2.90
C VAL A 67 6.78 -9.08 1.94
N ARG A 68 5.79 -8.22 1.62
CA ARG A 68 4.71 -8.55 0.68
C ARG A 68 5.25 -8.85 -0.72
N LEU A 69 6.26 -8.11 -1.19
CA LEU A 69 6.91 -8.34 -2.47
C LEU A 69 7.69 -9.66 -2.45
N LEU A 70 8.48 -9.90 -1.39
CA LEU A 70 9.21 -11.15 -1.23
C LEU A 70 8.27 -12.37 -1.25
N LEU A 71 7.18 -12.34 -0.49
CA LEU A 71 6.19 -13.41 -0.50
C LEU A 71 5.52 -13.60 -1.87
N ARG A 72 5.33 -12.53 -2.63
CA ARG A 72 4.76 -12.59 -3.99
C ARG A 72 5.74 -13.26 -4.97
N ILE A 73 7.04 -13.00 -4.81
CA ILE A 73 8.10 -13.63 -5.62
C ILE A 73 8.26 -15.11 -5.23
N MET A 74 8.26 -15.43 -3.93
CA MET A 74 8.38 -16.81 -3.44
C MET A 74 7.15 -17.67 -3.70
N ARG A 75 5.96 -17.05 -3.81
CA ARG A 75 4.68 -17.74 -4.04
C ARG A 75 3.92 -17.05 -5.18
N PRO A 76 4.41 -17.18 -6.43
CA PRO A 76 3.77 -16.54 -7.57
C PRO A 76 2.37 -17.12 -7.79
N PRO A 77 1.37 -16.29 -8.16
CA PRO A 77 0.04 -16.80 -8.47
C PRO A 77 0.10 -17.70 -9.71
N ALA A 78 -0.73 -18.74 -9.72
CA ALA A 78 -0.84 -19.65 -10.86
C ALA A 78 -1.18 -18.86 -12.15
N PRO A 79 -0.47 -19.11 -13.27
CA PRO A 79 -0.77 -18.46 -14.54
C PRO A 79 -2.22 -18.71 -14.96
N GLN A 80 -2.92 -17.67 -15.39
CA GLN A 80 -4.25 -17.80 -16.01
C GLN A 80 -4.08 -17.54 -17.51
N LEU A 81 -4.00 -18.62 -18.30
CA LEU A 81 -3.83 -18.56 -19.75
C LEU A 81 -5.09 -19.06 -20.47
N PRO A 82 -5.52 -18.39 -21.56
CA PRO A 82 -5.02 -17.12 -22.05
C PRO A 82 -5.45 -15.95 -21.14
N ALA A 83 -4.56 -14.97 -20.94
CA ALA A 83 -4.85 -13.80 -20.13
C ALA A 83 -5.65 -12.75 -20.93
N SER A 84 -6.88 -12.48 -20.49
CA SER A 84 -7.72 -11.38 -20.98
C SER A 84 -7.08 -10.01 -20.75
N TRP A 85 -7.48 -9.00 -21.54
CA TRP A 85 -7.01 -7.61 -21.36
C TRP A 85 -7.30 -7.07 -19.95
N ARG A 86 -8.42 -7.48 -19.33
CA ARG A 86 -8.78 -7.11 -17.95
C ARG A 86 -7.78 -7.66 -16.94
N GLN A 87 -7.36 -8.92 -17.10
CA GLN A 87 -6.31 -9.53 -16.25
C GLN A 87 -4.97 -8.83 -16.43
N LYS A 88 -4.61 -8.43 -17.66
CA LYS A 88 -3.39 -7.65 -17.93
C LYS A 88 -3.45 -6.27 -17.27
N ALA A 89 -4.58 -5.55 -17.40
CA ALA A 89 -4.80 -4.26 -16.76
C ALA A 89 -4.74 -4.35 -15.22
N ALA A 90 -5.40 -5.35 -14.64
CA ALA A 90 -5.34 -5.60 -13.20
C ALA A 90 -3.91 -5.91 -12.74
N ALA A 91 -3.16 -6.72 -13.50
CA ALA A 91 -1.76 -6.99 -13.20
C ALA A 91 -0.93 -5.69 -13.26
N ALA A 92 -1.06 -4.89 -14.33
CA ALA A 92 -0.34 -3.62 -14.47
C ALA A 92 -0.63 -2.67 -13.30
N LEU A 93 -1.91 -2.52 -12.91
CA LEU A 93 -2.32 -1.70 -11.78
C LEU A 93 -1.68 -2.15 -10.46
N HIS A 94 -1.63 -3.45 -10.20
CA HIS A 94 -0.98 -3.98 -9.01
C HIS A 94 0.53 -3.72 -9.03
N HIS A 95 1.22 -3.95 -10.16
CA HIS A 95 2.66 -3.68 -10.26
C HIS A 95 2.95 -2.19 -10.06
N ALA A 96 2.13 -1.30 -10.63
CA ALA A 96 2.23 0.13 -10.42
C ALA A 96 2.13 0.49 -8.92
N LEU A 97 1.18 -0.10 -8.18
CA LEU A 97 1.08 0.10 -6.73
C LEU A 97 2.30 -0.42 -5.96
N TYR A 98 2.85 -1.58 -6.34
CA TYR A 98 4.07 -2.10 -5.71
C TYR A 98 5.24 -1.14 -5.86
N VAL A 99 5.50 -0.70 -7.10
CA VAL A 99 6.59 0.22 -7.41
C VAL A 99 6.38 1.56 -6.72
N ALA A 100 5.18 2.14 -6.85
CA ALA A 100 4.88 3.46 -6.33
C ALA A 100 4.99 3.51 -4.80
N ILE A 101 4.42 2.54 -4.06
CA ILE A 101 4.48 2.55 -2.59
C ILE A 101 5.91 2.31 -2.08
N LEU A 102 6.68 1.42 -2.70
CA LEU A 102 8.08 1.21 -2.32
C LEU A 102 8.93 2.45 -2.62
N MET A 103 8.72 3.09 -3.77
CA MET A 103 9.37 4.34 -4.13
C MET A 103 8.98 5.48 -3.17
N GLN A 104 7.72 5.56 -2.75
CA GLN A 104 7.23 6.53 -1.78
C GLN A 104 7.92 6.39 -0.43
N ALA A 105 8.03 5.15 0.06
CA ALA A 105 8.73 4.87 1.32
C ALA A 105 10.22 5.25 1.23
N GLY A 106 10.86 4.92 0.10
CA GLY A 106 12.24 5.32 -0.17
C GLY A 106 12.42 6.84 -0.20
N LEU A 107 11.56 7.56 -0.93
CA LEU A 107 11.57 9.02 -0.96
C LEU A 107 11.35 9.61 0.43
N GLY A 108 10.39 9.09 1.21
CA GLY A 108 10.12 9.56 2.57
C GLY A 108 11.33 9.40 3.49
N PHE A 109 12.03 8.27 3.39
CA PHE A 109 13.27 8.05 4.14
C PHE A 109 14.36 9.06 3.73
N VAL A 110 14.57 9.26 2.43
CA VAL A 110 15.53 10.25 1.92
C VAL A 110 15.17 11.66 2.41
N THR A 111 13.90 12.07 2.28
CA THR A 111 13.43 13.40 2.71
C THR A 111 13.65 13.61 4.21
N SER A 112 13.41 12.59 5.03
CA SER A 112 13.44 12.72 6.49
C SER A 112 14.84 12.64 7.10
N TYR A 113 15.76 11.87 6.49
CA TYR A 113 17.04 11.54 7.12
C TYR A 113 18.28 11.90 6.31
N LEU A 114 18.16 12.13 5.00
CA LEU A 114 19.31 12.35 4.12
C LEU A 114 19.29 13.75 3.51
N TRP A 115 18.21 14.11 2.82
CA TRP A 115 18.08 15.37 2.12
C TRP A 115 16.63 15.79 1.90
N PHE A 116 16.24 16.89 2.55
CA PHE A 116 14.88 17.44 2.47
C PHE A 116 14.49 17.97 1.07
N GLY A 117 15.46 18.20 0.18
CA GLY A 117 15.20 18.66 -1.19
C GLY A 117 14.32 17.72 -2.02
N THR A 118 14.10 16.48 -1.57
CA THR A 118 13.21 15.52 -2.21
C THR A 118 11.74 15.62 -1.80
N ALA A 119 11.39 16.51 -0.85
CA ALA A 119 10.05 16.62 -0.28
C ALA A 119 8.96 16.84 -1.35
N ALA A 120 9.21 17.70 -2.34
CA ALA A 120 8.26 17.95 -3.43
C ALA A 120 7.94 16.68 -4.24
N TYR A 121 8.94 15.83 -4.50
CA TYR A 121 8.72 14.56 -5.19
C TYR A 121 7.95 13.56 -4.33
N HIS A 122 8.22 13.52 -3.02
CA HIS A 122 7.47 12.70 -2.08
C HIS A 122 5.97 13.07 -2.09
N VAL A 123 5.66 14.37 -2.03
CA VAL A 123 4.25 14.85 -2.06
C VAL A 123 3.60 14.59 -3.42
N ALA A 124 4.32 14.86 -4.52
CA ALA A 124 3.80 14.59 -5.86
C ALA A 124 3.46 13.11 -6.07
N LEU A 125 4.36 12.21 -5.65
CA LEU A 125 4.14 10.77 -5.76
C LEU A 125 3.01 10.29 -4.84
N ALA A 126 2.84 10.88 -3.64
CA ALA A 126 1.71 10.58 -2.75
C ALA A 126 0.35 10.82 -3.45
N ASN A 127 0.22 11.94 -4.16
CA ASN A 127 -1.00 12.28 -4.90
C ASN A 127 -1.26 11.29 -6.05
N ILE A 128 -0.22 10.88 -6.76
CA ILE A 128 -0.32 9.84 -7.80
C ILE A 128 -0.77 8.51 -7.19
N ILE A 129 -0.19 8.10 -6.05
CA ILE A 129 -0.58 6.88 -5.35
C ILE A 129 -2.04 6.94 -4.93
N LEU A 130 -2.51 8.08 -4.41
CA LEU A 130 -3.90 8.24 -4.01
C LEU A 130 -4.85 8.02 -5.19
N ALA A 131 -4.53 8.56 -6.37
CA ALA A 131 -5.31 8.33 -7.59
C ALA A 131 -5.31 6.84 -8.01
N ILE A 132 -4.15 6.17 -7.96
CA ILE A 132 -4.03 4.74 -8.31
C ILE A 132 -4.79 3.88 -7.29
N VAL A 133 -4.73 4.19 -6.00
CA VAL A 133 -5.46 3.50 -4.93
C VAL A 133 -6.97 3.69 -5.12
N ALA A 134 -7.42 4.90 -5.45
CA ALA A 134 -8.83 5.16 -5.75
C ALA A 134 -9.31 4.34 -6.95
N LEU A 135 -8.51 4.28 -8.03
CA LEU A 135 -8.79 3.44 -9.18
C LEU A 135 -8.84 1.95 -8.82
N HIS A 136 -7.90 1.48 -8.00
CA HIS A 136 -7.86 0.11 -7.51
C HIS A 136 -9.09 -0.25 -6.68
N PHE A 137 -9.48 0.62 -5.76
CA PHE A 137 -10.68 0.45 -4.94
C PHE A 137 -11.95 0.46 -5.79
N ALA A 138 -12.07 1.41 -6.74
CA ALA A 138 -13.19 1.48 -7.67
C ALA A 138 -13.29 0.22 -8.54
N ALA A 139 -12.16 -0.31 -9.02
CA ALA A 139 -12.12 -1.57 -9.74
C ALA A 139 -12.57 -2.74 -8.85
N ALA A 140 -12.10 -2.82 -7.61
CA ALA A 140 -12.54 -3.85 -6.66
C ALA A 140 -14.06 -3.77 -6.40
N ALA A 141 -14.59 -2.57 -6.20
CA ALA A 141 -16.02 -2.33 -6.05
C ALA A 141 -16.81 -2.70 -7.32
N TRP A 142 -16.28 -2.42 -8.51
CA TRP A 142 -16.89 -2.84 -9.77
C TRP A 142 -16.96 -4.36 -9.90
N HIS A 143 -15.88 -5.05 -9.51
CA HIS A 143 -15.82 -6.50 -9.50
C HIS A 143 -16.84 -7.13 -8.57
N THR A 144 -17.11 -6.52 -7.41
CA THR A 144 -18.07 -7.06 -6.44
C THR A 144 -19.51 -6.67 -6.74
N LEU A 145 -19.77 -5.43 -7.14
CA LEU A 145 -21.12 -4.90 -7.30
C LEU A 145 -21.72 -5.21 -8.68
N VAL A 146 -20.91 -5.11 -9.74
CA VAL A 146 -21.37 -5.24 -11.12
C VAL A 146 -21.05 -6.61 -11.69
N LEU A 147 -19.77 -7.03 -11.61
CA LEU A 147 -19.36 -8.33 -12.15
C LEU A 147 -19.72 -9.50 -11.22
N ARG A 148 -19.91 -9.22 -9.93
CA ARG A 148 -20.23 -10.18 -8.86
C ARG A 148 -19.31 -11.41 -8.90
N ASP A 149 -18.02 -11.18 -9.05
CA ASP A 149 -17.02 -12.25 -9.11
C ASP A 149 -16.27 -12.44 -7.78
N GLU A 150 -15.59 -13.58 -7.64
CA GLU A 150 -14.84 -13.95 -6.43
C GLU A 150 -13.55 -13.12 -6.22
N THR A 151 -13.39 -11.94 -6.83
CA THR A 151 -12.14 -11.16 -6.74
C THR A 151 -11.88 -10.68 -5.32
N LEU A 152 -12.88 -10.09 -4.67
CA LEU A 152 -12.76 -9.64 -3.27
C LEU A 152 -12.71 -10.83 -2.30
N ASP A 153 -13.47 -11.90 -2.56
CA ASP A 153 -13.52 -13.08 -1.68
C ASP A 153 -12.14 -13.70 -1.49
N ARG A 154 -11.31 -13.71 -2.54
CA ARG A 154 -9.92 -14.18 -2.46
C ARG A 154 -9.02 -13.35 -1.54
N MET A 155 -9.40 -12.11 -1.26
CA MET A 155 -8.71 -11.22 -0.33
C MET A 155 -9.37 -11.19 1.06
N ILE A 156 -10.53 -11.81 1.26
CA ILE A 156 -11.18 -11.89 2.57
C ILE A 156 -10.98 -13.28 3.18
N PHE A 157 -11.20 -14.34 2.40
CA PHE A 157 -11.23 -15.71 2.88
C PHE A 157 -10.01 -16.49 2.38
N PRO A 158 -9.19 -17.04 3.30
CA PRO A 158 -8.18 -18.02 2.93
C PRO A 158 -8.90 -19.31 2.48
N ARG A 159 -8.85 -19.68 1.19
CA ARG A 159 -9.45 -20.95 0.73
C ARG A 159 -8.59 -22.11 1.28
N ARG A 160 -9.16 -22.95 2.15
CA ARG A 160 -8.49 -24.13 2.73
C ARG A 160 -8.05 -25.08 1.61
N ASN A 161 -6.83 -25.62 1.73
CA ASN A 161 -6.41 -26.74 0.90
C ASN A 161 -7.27 -27.97 1.26
N PRO A 162 -7.89 -28.66 0.29
CA PRO A 162 -8.72 -29.84 0.54
C PRO A 162 -7.95 -31.04 1.09
N THR A 163 -6.64 -30.94 1.28
CA THR A 163 -5.81 -32.01 1.87
C THR A 163 -5.97 -32.19 3.38
N SER A 164 -6.74 -31.33 4.06
CA SER A 164 -7.04 -31.49 5.50
C SER A 164 -8.28 -32.33 5.80
N GLU A 165 -8.96 -32.87 4.79
CA GLU A 165 -10.19 -33.67 4.93
C GLU A 165 -9.94 -35.19 4.82
N LYS A 166 -8.67 -35.62 4.85
CA LYS A 166 -8.26 -37.05 4.77
C LYS A 166 -7.39 -37.51 5.94
N LEU A 167 -7.61 -36.98 7.13
CA LEU A 167 -7.12 -37.55 8.39
C LEU A 167 -8.32 -37.70 9.33
#